data_AF-A0A6F9C3Q8-F1
#
_entry.id   AF-A0A6F9C3Q8-F1
#
_cell.length_a   1.000
_cell.length_b   1.000
_cell.length_c   1.000
_cell.angle_alpha   90.00
_cell.angle_beta   90.00
_cell.angle_gamma   90.00
#
_symmetry.space_group_name_H-M   'P 1'
#
loop_
_entity.id
_entity.type
_entity.pdbx_description
1 polymer ?
#
loop_
_entity_poly.entity_id
_entity_poly.type
_entity_poly.pdbx_seq_one_letter_code
_entity_poly.pdbx_strand_id
1 'polypeptide(L)'
;MVGNKFQRRTITMVISVIWLYSGLWAVFPLLGWGGYGPEPFGVACSVDWASYQDSLNRSTFIMSLSILCTFIPCLVILFSYFGIAWKLHKAYQAIQSRDFNYGHIERKVTLMAVLISSGFIVAWSPYVVLSFWSMFHTKGKDSLAPVVSLLPCLFAKGSTAYNPLIYYIFRRSFRRELRQLQVLICCSAQPDSPSCGETGEEGRQSVRSDLLQSLPDDKSGAPLVGKLGTAALERQSENELTSSC
;
A
#
# COMPACT_ATOMS: atom_id res chain seq x y z
N MET A 1 16.44 10.36 -22.41
CA MET A 1 15.20 9.56 -22.43
C MET A 1 14.09 10.41 -21.85
N VAL A 2 13.01 10.63 -22.61
CA VAL A 2 11.85 11.40 -22.17
C VAL A 2 11.19 10.62 -21.04
N GLY A 3 11.49 10.96 -19.79
CA GLY A 3 10.72 10.50 -18.65
C GLY A 3 9.35 11.15 -18.75
N ASN A 4 8.34 10.40 -19.21
CA ASN A 4 6.96 10.87 -19.18
C ASN A 4 6.62 11.21 -17.72
N LYS A 5 6.64 12.49 -17.37
CA LYS A 5 6.09 12.95 -16.09
C LYS A 5 4.62 12.59 -16.16
N PHE A 6 4.18 11.63 -15.34
CA PHE A 6 2.78 11.27 -15.21
C PHE A 6 1.98 12.54 -14.91
N GLN A 7 1.32 13.07 -15.94
CA GLN A 7 0.60 14.33 -15.83
C GLN A 7 -0.63 14.06 -14.97
N ARG A 8 -0.89 14.92 -13.98
CA ARG A 8 -2.08 14.78 -13.10
C ARG A 8 -3.37 14.59 -13.91
N ARG A 9 -3.49 15.28 -15.04
CA ARG A 9 -4.60 15.13 -15.99
C ARG A 9 -4.77 13.68 -16.47
N THR A 10 -3.69 13.03 -16.89
CA THR A 10 -3.70 11.62 -17.30
C THR A 10 -4.11 10.69 -16.17
N ILE A 11 -3.59 10.91 -14.96
CA ILE A 11 -3.95 10.11 -13.77
C ILE A 11 -5.45 10.25 -13.47
N THR A 12 -5.97 11.49 -13.43
CA THR A 12 -7.39 11.74 -13.18
C THR A 12 -8.29 11.13 -14.25
N MET A 13 -7.90 11.22 -15.53
CA MET A 13 -8.64 10.58 -16.63
C MET A 13 -8.69 9.06 -16.46
N VAL A 14 -7.54 8.43 -16.17
CA VAL A 14 -7.46 6.97 -15.96
C VAL A 14 -8.34 6.54 -14.77
N ILE A 15 -8.26 7.25 -13.65
CA ILE A 15 -9.11 6.96 -12.47
C ILE A 15 -10.60 7.07 -12.84
N SER A 16 -10.99 8.12 -13.56
CA SER A 16 -12.37 8.33 -13.98
C SER A 16 -12.87 7.19 -14.86
N VAL A 17 -12.05 6.73 -15.81
CA VAL A 17 -12.39 5.58 -16.67
C VAL A 17 -12.54 4.30 -15.85
N ILE A 18 -11.69 4.06 -14.85
CA ILE A 18 -11.80 2.88 -13.96
C ILE A 18 -13.13 2.89 -13.20
N TRP A 19 -13.53 4.04 -12.65
CA TRP A 19 -14.81 4.18 -11.94
C TRP A 19 -16.02 4.00 -12.84
N LEU A 20 -15.99 4.56 -14.05
CA LEU A 20 -17.06 4.37 -15.03
C LEU A 20 -17.16 2.91 -15.45
N TYR A 21 -16.02 2.25 -15.66
CA TYR A 21 -15.96 0.82 -15.99
C TYR A 21 -16.52 -0.04 -14.86
N SER A 22 -16.11 0.20 -13.61
CA SER A 22 -16.64 -0.56 -12.47
C SER A 22 -18.14 -0.34 -12.24
N GLY A 23 -18.60 0.91 -12.36
CA GLY A 23 -20.02 1.26 -12.27
C GLY A 23 -20.85 0.58 -13.36
N LEU A 24 -20.34 0.53 -14.60
CA LEU A 24 -21.01 -0.14 -15.71
C LEU A 24 -21.27 -1.62 -15.42
N TRP A 25 -20.27 -2.37 -14.95
CA TRP A 25 -20.43 -3.78 -14.59
C TRP A 25 -21.35 -4.02 -13.41
N ALA A 26 -21.41 -3.09 -12.45
CA ALA A 26 -22.35 -3.15 -11.34
C ALA A 26 -23.81 -2.90 -11.77
N VAL A 27 -24.02 -2.11 -12.84
CA VAL A 27 -25.36 -1.77 -13.33
C VAL A 27 -25.93 -2.84 -14.26
N PHE A 28 -25.10 -3.58 -15.01
CA PHE A 28 -25.60 -4.58 -15.96
C PHE A 28 -26.60 -5.61 -15.39
N PRO A 29 -26.37 -6.21 -14.19
CA PRO A 29 -27.35 -7.10 -13.57
C PRO A 29 -28.70 -6.43 -13.27
N LEU A 30 -28.68 -5.12 -12.97
CA LEU A 30 -29.90 -4.34 -12.70
C LEU A 30 -30.70 -4.05 -13.98
N LEU A 31 -30.01 -3.99 -15.13
CA LEU A 31 -30.63 -3.81 -16.44
C LEU A 31 -31.10 -5.14 -17.07
N GLY A 32 -30.95 -6.26 -16.35
CA GLY A 32 -31.40 -7.59 -16.80
C GLY A 32 -30.34 -8.42 -17.54
N TRP A 33 -29.11 -7.93 -17.68
CA TRP A 33 -27.98 -8.72 -18.17
C TRP A 33 -27.15 -9.25 -17.00
N GLY A 34 -27.61 -10.38 -16.45
CA GLY A 34 -27.07 -10.98 -15.23
C GLY A 34 -28.12 -11.07 -14.12
N GLY A 35 -27.68 -11.29 -12.89
CA GLY A 35 -28.57 -11.33 -11.72
C GLY A 35 -27.79 -11.22 -10.41
N TYR A 36 -28.41 -10.58 -9.43
CA TYR A 36 -27.98 -10.62 -8.03
C TYR A 36 -28.84 -11.63 -7.28
N GLY A 37 -28.22 -12.41 -6.40
CA GLY A 37 -28.87 -13.44 -5.62
C GLY A 37 -28.19 -13.65 -4.27
N PRO A 38 -28.86 -14.31 -3.32
CA PRO A 38 -28.27 -14.65 -2.03
C PRO A 38 -27.11 -15.65 -2.22
N GLU A 39 -26.02 -15.44 -1.49
CA GLU A 39 -24.94 -16.44 -1.42
C GLU A 39 -25.44 -17.72 -0.70
N PRO A 40 -24.83 -18.89 -0.93
CA PRO A 40 -25.31 -20.18 -0.38
C PRO A 40 -25.51 -20.23 1.14
N PHE A 41 -24.82 -19.36 1.88
CA PHE A 41 -24.90 -19.24 3.35
C PHE A 41 -25.91 -18.17 3.82
N GLY A 42 -26.62 -17.50 2.91
CA GLY A 42 -27.81 -16.69 3.20
C GLY A 42 -27.62 -15.33 3.88
N VAL A 43 -26.41 -14.91 4.24
CA VAL A 43 -26.17 -13.62 4.94
C VAL A 43 -25.66 -12.49 4.05
N ALA A 44 -25.42 -12.76 2.77
CA ALA A 44 -24.91 -11.78 1.81
C ALA A 44 -25.61 -11.95 0.46
N CYS A 45 -25.65 -10.85 -0.31
CA CYS A 45 -26.13 -10.84 -1.69
C CYS A 45 -24.94 -10.55 -2.61
N SER A 46 -24.78 -11.34 -3.68
CA SER A 46 -23.73 -11.17 -4.68
C SER A 46 -24.25 -11.52 -6.07
N VAL A 47 -23.35 -11.52 -7.07
CA VAL A 47 -23.67 -12.08 -8.39
C VAL A 47 -24.13 -13.52 -8.22
N ASP A 48 -25.23 -13.88 -8.89
CA ASP A 48 -25.83 -15.20 -8.81
C ASP A 48 -25.13 -16.18 -9.76
N TRP A 49 -24.11 -16.86 -9.24
CA TRP A 49 -23.36 -17.88 -9.96
C TRP A 49 -24.11 -19.21 -10.08
N ALA A 50 -25.09 -19.47 -9.20
CA ALA A 50 -25.82 -20.73 -9.15
C ALA A 50 -26.78 -20.87 -10.33
N SER A 51 -27.44 -19.77 -10.71
CA SER A 51 -28.33 -19.71 -11.87
C SER A 51 -27.61 -19.49 -13.21
N TYR A 52 -26.32 -19.85 -13.31
CA TYR A 52 -25.54 -19.71 -14.54
C TYR A 52 -26.18 -20.42 -15.75
N GLN A 53 -26.69 -21.64 -15.56
CA GLN A 53 -27.28 -22.46 -16.63
C GLN A 53 -28.73 -22.08 -16.97
N ASP A 54 -29.36 -21.19 -16.18
CA ASP A 54 -30.80 -20.93 -16.30
C ASP A 54 -31.15 -20.03 -17.51
N SER A 55 -30.23 -19.18 -17.95
CA SER A 55 -30.46 -18.30 -19.10
C SER A 55 -29.17 -17.89 -19.81
N LEU A 56 -29.27 -17.65 -21.12
CA LEU A 56 -28.16 -17.14 -21.91
C LEU A 56 -27.66 -15.77 -21.40
N ASN A 57 -28.55 -14.91 -20.91
CA ASN A 57 -28.17 -13.60 -20.36
C ASN A 57 -27.29 -13.73 -19.12
N ARG A 58 -27.63 -14.63 -18.17
CA ARG A 58 -26.82 -14.87 -16.98
C ARG A 58 -25.48 -15.52 -17.32
N SER A 59 -25.50 -16.53 -18.21
CA SER A 59 -24.28 -17.21 -18.64
C SER A 59 -23.29 -16.26 -19.33
N THR A 60 -23.76 -15.49 -20.31
CA THR A 60 -22.92 -14.52 -21.04
C THR A 60 -22.39 -13.42 -20.14
N PHE A 61 -23.20 -12.91 -19.19
CA PHE A 61 -22.75 -11.93 -18.20
C PHE A 61 -21.62 -12.51 -17.32
N ILE A 62 -21.81 -13.70 -16.74
CA ILE A 62 -20.83 -14.35 -15.87
C ILE A 62 -19.52 -14.64 -16.60
N MET A 63 -19.60 -15.14 -17.84
CA MET A 63 -18.42 -15.38 -18.69
C MET A 63 -17.68 -14.07 -19.00
N SER A 64 -18.42 -13.02 -19.35
CA SER A 64 -17.84 -11.71 -19.65
C SER A 64 -17.17 -11.09 -18.42
N LEU A 65 -17.83 -11.15 -17.26
CA LEU A 65 -17.29 -10.70 -15.98
C LEU A 65 -15.99 -11.44 -15.64
N SER A 66 -15.99 -12.77 -15.78
CA SER A 66 -14.83 -13.60 -15.49
C SER A 66 -13.65 -13.26 -16.40
N ILE A 67 -13.87 -13.14 -17.71
CA ILE A 67 -12.81 -12.87 -18.67
C ILE A 67 -12.29 -11.43 -18.53
N LEU A 68 -13.19 -10.46 -18.57
CA LEU A 68 -12.84 -9.04 -18.69
C LEU A 68 -12.43 -8.43 -17.35
N CYS A 69 -13.05 -8.84 -16.24
CA CYS A 69 -12.78 -8.27 -14.92
C CYS A 69 -11.82 -9.11 -14.07
N THR A 70 -11.55 -10.36 -14.44
CA THR A 70 -10.65 -11.24 -13.67
C THR A 70 -9.46 -11.70 -14.51
N PHE A 71 -9.67 -12.48 -15.57
CA PHE A 71 -8.56 -13.10 -16.31
C PHE A 71 -7.67 -12.09 -17.03
N ILE A 72 -8.24 -11.12 -17.76
CA ILE A 72 -7.45 -10.10 -18.45
C ILE A 72 -6.60 -9.28 -17.45
N PRO A 73 -7.16 -8.71 -16.36
CA PRO A 73 -6.36 -8.05 -15.33
C PRO A 73 -5.26 -8.93 -14.75
N CYS A 74 -5.57 -10.20 -14.41
CA CYS A 74 -4.57 -11.14 -13.90
C CYS A 74 -3.43 -11.37 -14.91
N LEU A 75 -3.73 -11.57 -16.19
CA LEU A 75 -2.73 -11.73 -17.24
C LEU A 75 -1.87 -10.48 -17.40
N VAL A 76 -2.48 -9.29 -17.47
CA VAL A 76 -1.76 -8.02 -17.56
C VAL A 76 -0.80 -7.85 -16.38
N ILE A 77 -1.25 -8.17 -15.16
CA ILE A 77 -0.42 -8.17 -13.96
C ILE A 77 0.76 -9.13 -14.11
N LEU A 78 0.52 -10.39 -14.45
CA LEU A 78 1.57 -11.41 -14.62
C LEU A 78 2.59 -11.03 -15.70
N PHE A 79 2.13 -10.58 -16.86
CA PHE A 79 3.00 -10.15 -17.96
C PHE A 79 3.82 -8.92 -17.59
N SER A 80 3.20 -7.93 -16.93
CA SER A 80 3.92 -6.73 -16.47
C SER A 80 5.05 -7.10 -15.50
N TYR A 81 4.77 -8.01 -14.55
CA TYR A 81 5.76 -8.45 -13.56
C TYR A 81 6.83 -9.35 -14.15
N PHE A 82 6.49 -10.24 -15.07
CA PHE A 82 7.48 -10.98 -15.84
C PHE A 82 8.40 -10.04 -16.60
N GLY A 83 7.85 -9.02 -17.26
CA GLY A 83 8.62 -7.97 -17.94
C GLY A 83 9.55 -7.20 -16.99
N ILE A 84 9.06 -6.84 -15.79
CA ILE A 84 9.88 -6.18 -14.75
C ILE A 84 11.01 -7.09 -14.29
N ALA A 85 10.72 -8.36 -13.96
CA ALA A 85 11.72 -9.32 -13.50
C ALA A 85 12.78 -9.57 -14.58
N TRP A 86 12.36 -9.70 -15.83
CA TRP A 86 13.26 -9.86 -16.98
C TRP A 86 14.16 -8.65 -17.17
N LYS A 87 13.60 -7.43 -17.13
CA LYS A 87 14.38 -6.19 -17.25
C LYS A 87 15.36 -6.03 -16.10
N LEU A 88 14.96 -6.39 -14.88
CA LEU A 88 15.81 -6.36 -13.69
C LEU A 88 16.95 -7.39 -13.80
N HIS A 89 16.65 -8.60 -14.26
CA HIS A 89 17.66 -9.65 -14.48
C HIS A 89 18.67 -9.23 -15.55
N LYS A 90 18.19 -8.69 -16.69
CA LYS A 90 19.07 -8.19 -17.76
C LYS A 90 19.91 -6.99 -17.30
N ALA A 91 19.34 -6.07 -16.51
CA ALA A 91 20.08 -4.95 -15.93
C ALA A 91 21.14 -5.41 -14.93
N TYR A 92 20.84 -6.43 -14.11
CA TYR A 92 21.80 -7.04 -13.19
C TYR A 92 22.97 -7.70 -13.93
N GLN A 93 22.68 -8.43 -15.01
CA GLN A 93 23.73 -9.04 -15.85
C GLN A 93 24.58 -8.00 -16.60
N ALA A 94 23.99 -6.85 -16.97
CA ALA A 94 24.69 -5.80 -17.69
C ALA A 94 25.52 -4.86 -16.78
N ILE A 95 25.27 -4.85 -15.46
CA ILE A 95 25.80 -3.81 -14.56
C ILE A 95 26.33 -4.42 -13.27
N GLN A 96 27.65 -4.58 -13.20
CA GLN A 96 28.42 -4.79 -11.96
C GLN A 96 28.80 -3.46 -11.27
N SER A 97 28.43 -2.29 -11.80
CA SER A 97 28.81 -1.02 -11.18
C SER A 97 27.88 0.18 -11.48
N ARG A 98 27.54 0.90 -10.40
CA ARG A 98 27.13 2.33 -10.32
C ARG A 98 25.75 2.73 -10.87
N ASP A 99 24.71 2.55 -10.05
CA ASP A 99 23.77 3.59 -9.57
C ASP A 99 22.61 2.91 -8.80
N PHE A 100 22.90 2.39 -7.60
CA PHE A 100 21.99 1.50 -6.88
C PHE A 100 20.80 2.22 -6.20
N ASN A 101 20.85 3.56 -6.09
CA ASN A 101 19.93 4.31 -5.21
C ASN A 101 18.59 4.68 -5.89
N TYR A 102 18.58 5.08 -7.17
CA TYR A 102 17.34 5.41 -7.89
C TYR A 102 16.49 4.16 -8.19
N GLY A 103 17.13 3.06 -8.58
CA GLY A 103 16.44 1.80 -8.82
C GLY A 103 15.82 1.18 -7.56
N HIS A 104 16.37 1.43 -6.37
CA HIS A 104 15.83 0.86 -5.14
C HIS A 104 14.46 1.45 -4.76
N ILE A 105 14.23 2.75 -4.98
CA ILE A 105 12.93 3.38 -4.66
C ILE A 105 11.86 2.88 -5.63
N GLU A 106 12.14 2.87 -6.93
CA GLU A 106 11.22 2.36 -7.94
C GLU A 106 10.94 0.86 -7.75
N ARG A 107 11.99 0.05 -7.50
CA ARG A 107 11.83 -1.39 -7.19
C ARG A 107 10.97 -1.61 -5.96
N LYS A 108 11.08 -0.78 -4.93
CA LYS A 108 10.27 -0.89 -3.73
C LYS A 108 8.80 -0.59 -4.01
N VAL A 109 8.50 0.44 -4.79
CA VAL A 109 7.11 0.76 -5.19
C VAL A 109 6.53 -0.38 -6.04
N THR A 110 7.29 -0.89 -7.00
CA THR A 110 6.88 -2.03 -7.82
C THR A 110 6.69 -3.30 -7.00
N LEU A 111 7.58 -3.59 -6.05
CA LEU A 111 7.44 -4.73 -5.13
C LEU A 111 6.16 -4.62 -4.28
N MET A 112 5.83 -3.43 -3.80
CA MET A 112 4.57 -3.20 -3.09
C MET A 112 3.36 -3.47 -3.99
N ALA A 113 3.38 -2.98 -5.24
CA ALA A 113 2.33 -3.28 -6.21
C ALA A 113 2.21 -4.79 -6.46
N VAL A 114 3.35 -5.50 -6.61
CA VAL A 114 3.39 -6.96 -6.77
C VAL A 114 2.74 -7.66 -5.59
N LEU A 115 3.11 -7.31 -4.35
CA LEU A 115 2.57 -7.93 -3.14
C LEU A 115 1.07 -7.68 -2.99
N ILE A 116 0.60 -6.48 -3.32
CA ILE A 116 -0.82 -6.14 -3.29
C ILE A 116 -1.58 -6.96 -4.34
N SER A 117 -1.11 -6.97 -5.58
CA SER A 117 -1.74 -7.71 -6.67
C SER A 117 -1.73 -9.23 -6.43
N SER A 118 -0.62 -9.80 -5.98
CA SER A 118 -0.54 -11.24 -5.71
C SER A 118 -1.40 -11.63 -4.50
N GLY A 119 -1.39 -10.82 -3.44
CA GLY A 119 -2.27 -11.01 -2.28
C GLY A 119 -3.75 -11.00 -2.68
N PHE A 120 -4.15 -10.07 -3.56
CA PHE A 120 -5.50 -10.04 -4.13
C PHE A 120 -5.83 -11.32 -4.90
N ILE A 121 -4.97 -11.75 -5.85
CA ILE A 121 -5.21 -12.97 -6.62
C ILE A 121 -5.32 -14.20 -5.72
N VAL A 122 -4.42 -14.35 -4.75
CA VAL A 122 -4.43 -15.48 -3.80
C VAL A 122 -5.70 -15.47 -2.95
N ALA A 123 -6.13 -14.31 -2.45
CA ALA A 123 -7.33 -14.20 -1.64
C ALA A 123 -8.62 -14.48 -2.43
N TRP A 124 -8.66 -14.10 -3.71
CA TRP A 124 -9.81 -14.30 -4.58
C TRP A 124 -9.86 -15.69 -5.25
N SER A 125 -8.71 -16.36 -5.41
CA SER A 125 -8.63 -17.65 -6.11
C SER A 125 -9.57 -18.72 -5.52
N PRO A 126 -9.65 -18.94 -4.20
CA PRO A 126 -10.58 -19.91 -3.61
C PRO A 126 -12.04 -19.63 -3.97
N TYR A 127 -12.45 -18.35 -3.94
CA TYR A 127 -13.82 -17.95 -4.30
C TYR A 127 -14.11 -18.17 -5.78
N VAL A 128 -13.16 -17.79 -6.66
CA VAL A 128 -13.30 -17.98 -8.10
C VAL A 128 -13.40 -19.47 -8.44
N VAL A 129 -12.51 -20.30 -7.89
CA VAL A 129 -12.54 -21.77 -8.10
C VAL A 129 -13.87 -22.37 -7.66
N LEU A 130 -14.39 -21.99 -6.48
CA LEU A 130 -15.68 -22.47 -6.03
C LEU A 130 -16.86 -21.98 -6.86
N SER A 131 -16.80 -20.73 -7.33
CA SER A 131 -17.84 -20.18 -8.20
C SER A 131 -17.90 -20.94 -9.53
N PHE A 132 -16.75 -21.22 -10.15
CA PHE A 132 -16.67 -22.07 -11.33
C PHE A 132 -17.10 -23.51 -11.05
N TRP A 133 -16.70 -24.09 -9.92
CA TRP A 133 -17.13 -25.43 -9.52
C TRP A 133 -18.66 -25.54 -9.44
N SER A 134 -19.30 -24.52 -8.85
CA SER A 134 -20.76 -24.42 -8.72
C SER A 134 -21.47 -24.34 -10.07
N MET A 135 -20.83 -23.81 -11.12
CA MET A 135 -21.39 -23.73 -12.48
C MET A 135 -21.45 -25.09 -13.19
N PHE A 136 -20.54 -26.01 -12.86
CA PHE A 136 -20.48 -27.35 -13.47
C PHE A 136 -21.28 -28.39 -12.69
N HIS A 137 -21.45 -28.22 -11.38
CA HIS A 137 -22.08 -29.20 -10.48
C HIS A 137 -23.50 -28.82 -10.01
N THR A 138 -24.16 -27.84 -10.65
CA THR A 138 -25.51 -27.37 -10.30
C THR A 138 -26.61 -28.45 -10.35
N LYS A 139 -26.35 -29.59 -11.01
CA LYS A 139 -27.35 -30.66 -11.17
C LYS A 139 -27.51 -31.58 -9.96
N GLY A 140 -26.60 -31.52 -8.99
CA GLY A 140 -26.75 -32.21 -7.70
C GLY A 140 -27.09 -31.18 -6.63
N LYS A 141 -28.24 -31.32 -5.95
CA LYS A 141 -28.55 -30.59 -4.70
C LYS A 141 -27.66 -31.08 -3.54
N ASP A 142 -26.37 -31.26 -3.77
CA ASP A 142 -25.44 -31.54 -2.71
C ASP A 142 -25.28 -30.22 -1.97
N SER A 143 -25.90 -30.17 -0.79
CA SER A 143 -25.84 -29.00 0.09
C SER A 143 -24.37 -28.78 0.45
N LEU A 144 -23.69 -27.91 -0.30
CA LEU A 144 -22.32 -27.51 -0.01
C LEU A 144 -22.30 -27.04 1.44
N ALA A 145 -21.44 -27.66 2.26
CA ALA A 145 -21.34 -27.29 3.66
C ALA A 145 -21.11 -25.77 3.74
N PRO A 146 -21.87 -25.02 4.58
CA PRO A 146 -21.80 -23.56 4.61
C PRO A 146 -20.37 -23.02 4.78
N VAL A 147 -19.52 -23.75 5.51
CA VAL A 147 -18.10 -23.42 5.71
C VAL A 147 -17.31 -23.39 4.39
N VAL A 148 -17.60 -24.31 3.47
CA VAL A 148 -16.90 -24.44 2.18
C VAL A 148 -17.19 -23.24 1.30
N SER A 149 -18.42 -22.70 1.32
CA SER A 149 -18.76 -21.49 0.55
C SER A 149 -18.42 -20.19 1.29
N LEU A 150 -18.57 -20.16 2.61
CA LEU A 150 -18.39 -18.95 3.42
C LEU A 150 -16.92 -18.53 3.54
N LEU A 151 -16.03 -19.45 3.87
CA LEU A 151 -14.63 -19.11 4.17
C LEU A 151 -13.93 -18.47 2.96
N PRO A 152 -14.01 -19.04 1.74
CA PRO A 152 -13.46 -18.44 0.52
C PRO A 152 -14.06 -17.07 0.19
N CYS A 153 -15.36 -16.91 0.41
CA CYS A 153 -16.04 -15.63 0.24
C CYS A 153 -15.51 -14.56 1.21
N LEU A 154 -15.30 -14.92 2.48
CA LEU A 154 -14.71 -14.01 3.48
C LEU A 154 -13.27 -13.63 3.15
N PHE A 155 -12.44 -14.59 2.70
CA PHE A 155 -11.08 -14.30 2.25
C PHE A 155 -11.06 -13.33 1.06
N ALA A 156 -11.92 -13.55 0.07
CA ALA A 156 -12.04 -12.66 -1.09
C ALA A 156 -12.45 -11.24 -0.67
N LYS A 157 -13.51 -11.10 0.15
CA LYS A 157 -14.00 -9.80 0.62
C LYS A 157 -12.98 -9.09 1.54
N GLY A 158 -12.29 -9.86 2.39
CA GLY A 158 -11.25 -9.39 3.31
C GLY A 158 -9.97 -8.91 2.61
N SER A 159 -9.77 -9.24 1.33
CA SER A 159 -8.56 -8.85 0.57
C SER A 159 -8.26 -7.34 0.59
N THR A 160 -9.31 -6.52 0.68
CA THR A 160 -9.19 -5.06 0.77
C THR A 160 -8.45 -4.58 2.03
N ALA A 161 -8.52 -5.36 3.12
CA ALA A 161 -7.83 -5.06 4.38
C ALA A 161 -6.33 -5.33 4.33
N TYR A 162 -5.85 -6.14 3.38
CA TYR A 162 -4.41 -6.39 3.21
C TYR A 162 -3.68 -5.17 2.65
N ASN A 163 -4.34 -4.34 1.84
CA ASN A 163 -3.69 -3.21 1.17
C ASN A 163 -3.12 -2.19 2.18
N PRO A 164 -3.87 -1.67 3.16
CA PRO A 164 -3.34 -0.77 4.20
C PRO A 164 -2.20 -1.39 5.01
N LEU A 165 -2.25 -2.68 5.33
CA LEU A 165 -1.20 -3.38 6.08
C LEU A 165 0.12 -3.42 5.29
N ILE A 166 0.05 -3.72 3.98
CA ILE A 166 1.22 -3.68 3.10
C ILE A 166 1.76 -2.24 3.00
N TYR A 167 0.90 -1.23 2.86
CA TYR A 167 1.33 0.16 2.86
C TYR A 167 2.03 0.56 4.17
N TYR A 168 1.51 0.10 5.31
CA TYR A 168 2.09 0.33 6.62
C TYR A 168 3.48 -0.30 6.78
N ILE A 169 3.66 -1.56 6.39
CA ILE A 169 4.94 -2.27 6.55
C ILE A 169 6.01 -1.64 5.66
N PHE A 170 5.68 -1.35 4.39
CA PHE A 170 6.68 -0.99 3.40
C PHE A 170 6.91 0.53 3.26
N ARG A 171 5.92 1.39 3.52
CA ARG A 171 6.04 2.85 3.25
C ARG A 171 6.34 3.64 4.53
N ARG A 172 7.59 4.09 4.68
CA ARG A 172 8.02 4.92 5.84
C ARG A 172 7.22 6.24 5.95
N SER A 173 6.86 6.88 4.84
CA SER A 173 6.02 8.10 4.83
C SER A 173 4.65 7.82 5.43
N PHE A 174 4.02 6.71 5.04
CA PHE A 174 2.69 6.35 5.52
C PHE A 174 2.68 6.13 7.04
N ARG A 175 3.71 5.47 7.58
CA ARG A 175 3.87 5.34 9.05
C ARG A 175 4.07 6.67 9.76
N ARG A 176 4.79 7.61 9.14
CA ARG A 176 5.02 8.95 9.73
C ARG A 176 3.73 9.75 9.77
N GLU A 177 2.97 9.75 8.67
CA GLU A 177 1.68 10.44 8.59
C GLU A 177 0.66 9.82 9.55
N LEU A 178 0.60 8.49 9.66
CA LEU A 178 -0.27 7.83 10.65
C LEU A 178 0.11 8.19 12.10
N ARG A 179 1.41 8.24 12.42
CA ARG A 179 1.85 8.70 13.75
C ARG A 179 1.49 10.16 14.00
N GLN A 180 1.61 11.03 13.00
CA GLN A 180 1.20 12.42 13.11
C GLN A 180 -0.31 12.55 13.36
N LEU A 181 -1.13 11.78 12.64
CA LEU A 181 -2.58 11.73 12.88
C LEU A 181 -2.91 11.18 14.26
N GLN A 182 -2.21 10.14 14.73
CA GLN A 182 -2.40 9.59 16.07
C GLN A 182 -2.05 10.60 17.16
N VAL A 183 -0.95 11.35 17.02
CA VAL A 183 -0.60 12.44 17.93
C VAL A 183 -1.65 13.55 17.88
N LEU A 184 -2.14 13.91 16.69
CA LEU A 184 -3.19 14.92 16.56
C LEU A 184 -4.48 14.51 17.26
N ILE A 185 -4.87 13.24 17.15
CA ILE A 185 -6.07 12.68 17.80
C ILE A 185 -5.88 12.56 19.32
N CYS A 186 -4.69 12.16 19.79
CA CYS A 186 -4.38 12.12 21.22
C CYS A 186 -4.28 13.53 21.83
N CYS A 187 -3.81 14.52 21.08
CA CYS A 187 -3.73 15.91 21.53
C CYS A 187 -5.07 16.65 21.40
N SER A 188 -5.93 16.31 20.43
CA SER A 188 -7.29 16.88 20.33
C SER A 188 -8.26 16.31 21.37
N ALA A 189 -7.85 15.26 22.10
CA ALA A 189 -8.59 14.69 23.23
C ALA A 189 -8.31 15.41 24.57
N GLN A 190 -7.51 16.47 24.60
CA GLN A 190 -7.43 17.35 25.76
C GLN A 190 -8.24 18.65 25.54
N PRO A 191 -9.42 18.79 26.16
CA PRO A 191 -9.96 20.10 26.45
C PRO A 191 -9.14 20.69 27.61
N ASP A 192 -8.56 21.87 27.35
CA ASP A 192 -8.02 22.84 28.29
C ASP A 192 -6.66 22.55 28.97
N SER A 193 -5.57 23.10 28.39
CA SER A 193 -4.47 23.89 29.03
C SER A 193 -3.24 24.03 28.11
N PRO A 194 -2.37 25.06 28.26
CA PRO A 194 -1.97 25.94 27.16
C PRO A 194 -0.78 25.46 26.31
N SER A 195 -0.88 25.78 25.01
CA SER A 195 0.22 26.13 24.10
C SER A 195 1.45 25.21 24.09
N CYS A 196 1.41 24.16 23.26
CA CYS A 196 2.63 23.61 22.65
C CYS A 196 2.88 24.28 21.30
N GLY A 197 3.14 25.59 21.36
CA GLY A 197 3.64 26.40 20.27
C GLY A 197 5.03 26.92 20.67
N GLU A 198 6.03 26.54 19.88
CA GLU A 198 7.38 27.11 19.84
C GLU A 198 8.29 26.86 21.05
N THR A 199 8.92 25.69 21.10
CA THR A 199 10.23 25.54 21.76
C THR A 199 11.23 24.97 20.76
N GLY A 200 11.54 25.75 19.73
CA GLY A 200 12.49 25.38 18.67
C GLY A 200 13.50 26.47 18.32
N GLU A 201 13.27 27.73 18.69
CA GLU A 201 14.15 28.85 18.29
C GLU A 201 14.77 29.63 19.47
N GLU A 202 14.17 29.64 20.67
CA GLU A 202 14.77 30.34 21.83
C GLU A 202 16.02 29.66 22.38
N GLY A 203 16.10 28.33 22.33
CA GLY A 203 17.28 27.58 22.80
C GLY A 203 18.55 27.81 21.95
N ARG A 204 18.40 28.24 20.69
CA ARG A 204 19.54 28.53 19.80
C ARG A 204 20.09 29.94 19.99
N GLN A 205 19.27 30.88 20.47
CA GLN A 205 19.73 32.25 20.78
C GLN A 205 20.32 32.34 22.19
N SER A 206 19.74 31.67 23.20
CA SER A 206 20.31 31.63 24.56
C SER A 206 21.72 31.01 24.56
N VAL A 207 21.88 29.84 23.95
CA VAL A 207 23.18 29.14 23.89
C VAL A 207 24.23 29.92 23.09
N ARG A 208 23.80 30.74 22.12
CA ARG A 208 24.70 31.58 21.32
C ARG A 208 25.16 32.84 22.07
N SER A 209 24.30 33.45 22.89
CA SER A 209 24.71 34.51 23.82
C SER A 209 25.65 33.97 24.89
N ASP A 210 25.34 32.81 25.48
CA ASP A 210 26.15 32.24 26.56
C ASP A 210 27.55 31.79 26.07
N LEU A 211 27.66 31.31 24.83
CA LEU A 211 28.95 30.97 24.20
C LEU A 211 29.78 32.19 23.78
N LEU A 212 29.14 33.33 23.46
CA LEU A 212 29.82 34.58 23.15
C LEU A 212 30.31 35.33 24.41
N GLN A 213 29.65 35.09 25.54
CA GLN A 213 30.02 35.68 26.84
C GLN A 213 31.21 34.98 27.51
N SER A 214 31.54 33.74 27.10
CA SER A 214 32.58 32.91 27.74
C SER A 214 33.96 32.93 27.05
N LEU A 215 34.18 33.77 26.03
CA LEU A 215 35.48 33.88 25.37
C LEU A 215 36.36 34.93 26.08
N PRO A 216 37.56 34.58 26.57
CA PRO A 216 38.52 35.56 27.03
C PRO A 216 39.08 36.33 25.83
N ASP A 217 39.12 37.66 25.93
CA ASP A 217 39.90 38.52 25.04
C ASP A 217 41.38 38.20 25.22
N ASP A 218 41.95 37.39 24.31
CA ASP A 218 43.40 37.27 24.20
C ASP A 218 43.88 37.39 22.76
N LYS A 219 44.79 38.35 22.59
CA LYS A 219 45.43 38.71 21.34
C LYS A 219 46.63 37.82 21.12
N SER A 220 46.48 36.67 20.47
CA SER A 220 47.62 36.02 19.82
C SER A 220 47.20 35.01 18.77
N GLY A 221 47.72 35.17 17.55
CA GLY A 221 47.40 34.31 16.41
C GLY A 221 48.00 32.91 16.53
N ALA A 222 47.14 31.88 16.53
CA ALA A 222 47.46 30.49 16.19
C ALA A 222 46.19 29.70 15.80
N PRO A 223 46.28 28.61 15.00
CA PRO A 223 45.13 28.05 14.26
C PRO A 223 44.15 27.20 15.09
N LEU A 224 42.86 27.37 14.78
CA LEU A 224 41.67 26.91 15.52
C LEU A 224 41.30 25.41 15.42
N VAL A 225 42.18 24.56 14.88
CA VAL A 225 41.79 23.19 14.47
C VAL A 225 42.08 22.12 15.54
N GLY A 226 43.01 22.36 16.46
CA GLY A 226 43.44 21.35 17.44
C GLY A 226 42.58 21.23 18.71
N LYS A 227 41.89 22.31 19.13
CA LYS A 227 41.16 22.34 20.42
C LYS A 227 39.71 21.84 20.34
N LEU A 228 39.15 21.71 19.13
CA LEU A 228 37.79 21.23 18.92
C LEU A 228 37.69 19.69 19.00
N GLY A 229 38.81 18.98 18.74
CA GLY A 229 38.87 17.52 18.76
C GLY A 229 38.90 16.92 20.17
N THR A 230 39.52 17.60 21.13
CA THR A 230 39.64 17.10 22.51
C THR A 230 38.36 17.28 23.31
N ALA A 231 37.62 18.37 23.11
CA ALA A 231 36.34 18.62 23.80
C ALA A 231 35.18 17.73 23.30
N ALA A 232 35.24 17.25 22.05
CA ALA A 232 34.24 16.34 21.50
C ALA A 232 34.40 14.90 21.99
N LEU A 233 35.63 14.48 22.32
CA LEU A 233 35.92 13.13 22.81
C LEU A 233 35.51 12.94 24.29
N GLU A 234 35.54 13.99 25.11
CA GLU A 234 35.17 13.90 26.53
C GLU A 234 33.65 13.77 26.73
N ARG A 235 32.82 14.40 25.87
CA ARG A 235 31.35 14.28 25.93
C ARG A 235 30.78 12.97 25.39
N GLN A 236 31.55 12.19 24.64
CA GLN A 236 31.09 10.89 24.15
C GLN A 236 31.17 9.81 25.24
N SER A 237 32.04 9.99 26.25
CA SER A 237 32.17 9.14 27.43
C SER A 237 31.00 9.29 28.42
N GLU A 238 30.43 10.50 28.60
CA GLU A 238 29.34 10.71 29.55
C GLU A 238 27.98 10.16 29.08
N ASN A 239 27.72 10.13 27.77
CA ASN A 239 26.44 9.69 27.22
C ASN A 239 26.25 8.16 27.18
N GLU A 240 27.31 7.35 27.29
CA GLU A 240 27.16 5.90 27.41
C GLU A 240 26.74 5.44 28.82
N LEU A 241 26.87 6.29 29.85
CA LEU A 241 26.53 5.94 31.23
C LEU A 241 25.04 6.16 31.58
N THR A 242 24.32 6.99 30.82
CA THR A 242 22.91 7.33 31.10
C THR A 242 21.88 6.48 30.35
N SER A 243 22.31 5.49 29.56
CA SER A 243 21.42 4.62 28.76
C SER A 243 21.04 3.29 29.46
N SER A 244 21.20 3.19 30.79
CA SER A 244 20.78 2.01 31.57
C SER A 244 19.99 2.42 32.81
N CYS A 245 18.76 2.89 32.60
CA CYS A 245 17.62 2.87 33.53
C CYS A 245 16.32 3.03 32.73
#